data_AF-A0A1E7IY67-F1
#
_entry.id   AF-A0A1E7IY67-F1
#
_cell.length_a   1.000
_cell.length_b   1.000
_cell.length_c   1.000
_cell.angle_alpha   90.00
_cell.angle_beta   90.00
_cell.angle_gamma   90.00
#
_symmetry.space_group_name_H-M   'P 1'
#
loop_
_entity.id
_entity.type
_entity.pdbx_description
1 polymer ?
#
loop_
_entity_poly.entity_id
_entity_poly.type
_entity_poly.pdbx_seq_one_letter_code
_entity_poly.pdbx_strand_id
1 'polypeptide(L)'
;MRMTAAIAGGIFGLLGAAGQAFFHIIPPPAYGICIACHMRDLVNWIAAHIYPIYGLKASGALIIPGGPVSYNFPLLTIVGILIGAVIAAHVNGEFKWKTMRVWWQKPLAEFFLGILVMISALIFGGCPIRTALKAGYLDITAIIGLVAIGVGVFVGCQALRKLT
;
A
#
# COMPACT_ATOMS: atom_id res chain seq x y z
N MET A 1 -1.52 -1.59 -25.41
CA MET A 1 -2.79 -2.37 -25.46
C MET A 1 -3.77 -1.74 -24.48
N ARG A 2 -4.98 -1.35 -24.89
CA ARG A 2 -5.98 -0.79 -23.95
C ARG A 2 -6.62 -1.92 -23.13
N MET A 3 -5.90 -2.41 -22.13
CA MET A 3 -6.48 -3.36 -21.18
C MET A 3 -7.49 -2.62 -20.31
N THR A 4 -8.72 -3.12 -20.26
CA THR A 4 -9.73 -2.62 -19.31
C THR A 4 -9.29 -2.95 -17.88
N ALA A 5 -9.60 -2.05 -16.94
CA ALA A 5 -9.21 -2.19 -15.53
C ALA A 5 -9.66 -3.52 -14.91
N ALA A 6 -10.79 -4.07 -15.37
CA ALA A 6 -11.29 -5.38 -14.96
C ALA A 6 -10.38 -6.54 -15.40
N ILE A 7 -9.87 -6.52 -16.63
CA ILE A 7 -8.98 -7.57 -17.15
C ILE A 7 -7.63 -7.52 -16.44
N ALA A 8 -7.07 -6.31 -16.27
CA ALA A 8 -5.84 -6.14 -15.50
C ALA A 8 -6.03 -6.63 -14.05
N GLY A 9 -7.11 -6.20 -13.38
CA GLY A 9 -7.43 -6.64 -12.02
C GLY A 9 -7.60 -8.16 -11.90
N GLY A 10 -8.26 -8.80 -12.86
CA GLY A 10 -8.41 -10.26 -12.91
C GLY A 10 -7.06 -10.99 -13.06
N ILE A 11 -6.19 -10.52 -13.95
CA ILE A 11 -4.85 -11.10 -14.16
C ILE A 11 -3.99 -10.94 -12.91
N PHE A 12 -3.96 -9.75 -12.30
CA PHE A 12 -3.18 -9.52 -11.08
C PHE A 12 -3.73 -10.29 -9.88
N GLY A 13 -5.05 -10.44 -9.77
CA GLY A 13 -5.68 -11.27 -8.75
C GLY A 13 -5.32 -12.75 -8.90
N LEU A 14 -5.37 -13.27 -10.13
CA LEU A 14 -5.02 -14.66 -10.43
C LEU A 14 -3.53 -14.94 -10.19
N LEU A 15 -2.64 -14.05 -10.65
CA LEU A 15 -1.20 -14.14 -10.42
C LEU A 15 -0.85 -14.00 -8.93
N GLY A 16 -1.58 -13.15 -8.20
CA GLY A 16 -1.44 -13.01 -6.74
C GLY A 16 -1.79 -14.29 -6.01
N ALA A 17 -2.91 -14.93 -6.35
CA ALA A 17 -3.33 -16.21 -5.78
C ALA A 17 -2.36 -17.35 -6.16
N ALA A 18 -1.89 -17.39 -7.41
CA ALA A 18 -0.91 -18.37 -7.87
C ALA A 18 0.44 -18.21 -7.14
N GLY A 19 0.90 -16.98 -6.93
CA GLY A 19 2.11 -16.68 -6.16
C GLY A 19 1.97 -17.13 -4.71
N GLN A 20 0.83 -16.89 -4.07
CA GLN A 20 0.56 -17.35 -2.69
C GLN A 20 0.63 -18.87 -2.57
N ALA A 21 0.07 -19.60 -3.54
CA ALA A 21 0.14 -21.06 -3.59
C ALA A 21 1.59 -21.56 -3.77
N PHE A 22 2.38 -20.90 -4.62
CA PHE A 22 3.76 -21.31 -4.89
C PHE A 22 4.69 -21.09 -3.70
N PHE A 23 4.53 -19.99 -2.96
CA PHE A 23 5.39 -19.69 -1.82
C PHE A 23 4.95 -20.38 -0.51
N HIS A 24 3.81 -21.10 -0.48
CA HIS A 24 3.26 -21.72 0.73
C HIS A 24 3.08 -20.74 1.91
N ILE A 25 2.93 -19.44 1.61
CA ILE A 25 2.75 -18.39 2.60
C ILE A 25 1.25 -18.19 2.77
N ILE A 26 0.71 -18.50 3.94
CA ILE A 26 -0.66 -18.17 4.33
C ILE A 26 -0.60 -16.77 4.97
N PRO A 27 -0.96 -15.69 4.23
CA PRO A 27 -1.09 -14.39 4.87
C PRO A 27 -2.23 -14.43 5.89
N PRO A 28 -2.22 -13.57 6.93
CA PRO A 28 -3.36 -13.43 7.83
C PRO A 28 -4.63 -13.13 7.03
N PRO A 29 -5.82 -13.55 7.51
CA PRO A 29 -7.07 -13.36 6.79
C PRO A 29 -7.27 -11.89 6.40
N ALA A 30 -7.63 -11.66 5.13
CA ALA A 30 -7.78 -10.34 4.51
C ALA A 30 -6.49 -9.48 4.34
N TYR A 31 -5.32 -10.09 4.12
CA TYR A 31 -4.12 -9.34 3.72
C TYR A 31 -4.10 -9.08 2.21
N GLY A 32 -4.46 -7.86 1.81
CA GLY A 32 -4.31 -7.40 0.42
C GLY A 32 -2.95 -6.74 0.18
N ILE A 33 -2.61 -6.47 -1.09
CA ILE A 33 -1.43 -5.65 -1.45
C ILE A 33 -1.64 -4.23 -0.89
N CYS A 34 -1.08 -3.98 0.28
CA CYS A 34 -1.25 -2.74 1.00
C CYS A 34 0.05 -1.93 0.94
N ILE A 35 0.08 -0.85 0.17
CA ILE A 35 1.29 -0.03 0.02
C ILE A 35 1.75 0.54 1.37
N ALA A 36 0.83 1.02 2.21
CA ALA A 36 1.17 1.56 3.53
C ALA A 36 1.73 0.49 4.49
N CYS A 37 1.08 -0.68 4.57
CA CYS A 37 1.52 -1.75 5.47
C CYS A 37 2.79 -2.44 4.96
N HIS A 38 2.90 -2.69 3.65
CA HIS A 38 4.08 -3.31 3.07
C HIS A 38 5.29 -2.37 3.10
N MET A 39 5.08 -1.04 3.00
CA MET A 39 6.15 -0.06 3.19
C MET A 39 6.59 -0.01 4.65
N ARG A 40 5.66 0.00 5.61
CA ARG A 40 5.98 -0.14 7.04
C ARG A 40 6.75 -1.44 7.33
N ASP A 41 6.28 -2.57 6.81
CA ASP A 41 6.91 -3.88 7.03
C ASP A 41 8.32 -3.92 6.40
N LEU A 42 8.50 -3.36 5.20
CA LEU A 42 9.82 -3.22 4.55
C LEU A 42 10.76 -2.32 5.36
N VAL A 43 10.28 -1.15 5.81
CA VAL A 43 11.08 -0.22 6.63
C VAL A 43 11.42 -0.85 7.98
N ASN A 44 10.49 -1.55 8.62
CA ASN A 44 10.73 -2.23 9.89
C ASN A 44 11.72 -3.39 9.73
N TRP A 45 11.67 -4.13 8.62
CA TRP A 45 12.65 -5.18 8.30
C TRP A 45 14.05 -4.60 8.06
N ILE A 46 14.15 -3.52 7.27
CA ILE A 46 15.43 -2.82 7.02
C ILE A 46 15.97 -2.24 8.34
N ALA A 47 15.12 -1.59 9.14
CA ALA A 47 15.50 -1.00 10.41
C ALA A 47 15.98 -2.05 11.42
N ALA A 48 15.32 -3.22 11.49
CA ALA A 48 15.74 -4.32 12.33
C ALA A 48 17.09 -4.94 11.92
N HIS A 49 17.42 -4.91 10.61
CA HIS A 49 18.69 -5.42 10.10
C HIS A 49 19.85 -4.42 10.23
N ILE A 50 19.57 -3.11 10.10
CA ILE A 50 20.58 -2.05 10.24
C ILE A 50 20.81 -1.69 11.73
N TYR A 51 19.75 -1.69 12.54
CA TYR A 51 19.79 -1.36 13.97
C TYR A 51 19.11 -2.47 14.79
N PRO A 52 19.84 -3.54 15.16
CA PRO A 52 19.26 -4.69 15.89
C PRO A 52 18.67 -4.33 17.27
N ILE A 53 18.99 -3.14 17.80
CA ILE A 53 18.49 -2.62 19.08
C ILE A 53 16.98 -2.32 19.05
N TYR A 54 16.41 -1.94 17.89
CA TYR A 54 14.97 -1.62 17.77
C TYR A 54 14.08 -2.83 17.45
N GLY A 55 14.68 -3.99 17.19
CA GLY A 55 13.98 -5.25 16.88
C GLY A 55 13.98 -6.28 18.02
N LEU A 56 14.74 -6.06 19.09
CA LEU A 56 14.89 -7.02 20.19
C LEU A 56 13.87 -6.78 21.33
N LYS A 57 13.11 -7.83 21.71
CA LYS A 57 12.57 -7.90 23.08
C LYS A 57 13.71 -8.31 24.02
N ALA A 58 13.60 -7.96 25.31
CA ALA A 58 14.52 -8.36 26.39
C ALA A 58 14.72 -9.89 26.57
N SER A 59 14.05 -10.72 25.75
CA SER A 59 14.15 -12.18 25.69
C SER A 59 14.91 -12.72 24.47
N GLY A 60 15.58 -11.87 23.67
CA GLY A 60 16.38 -12.29 22.51
C GLY A 60 15.57 -12.72 21.27
N ALA A 61 14.24 -12.57 21.29
CA ALA A 61 13.38 -12.82 20.14
C ALA A 61 13.09 -11.51 19.39
N LEU A 62 13.27 -11.53 18.07
CA LEU A 62 13.03 -10.39 17.20
C LEU A 62 11.51 -10.23 17.01
N ILE A 63 10.92 -9.11 17.42
CA ILE A 63 9.50 -8.82 17.18
C ILE A 63 9.44 -7.63 16.23
N ILE A 64 9.22 -7.91 14.95
CA ILE A 64 8.96 -6.88 13.94
C ILE A 64 7.47 -6.53 14.05
N PRO A 65 7.07 -5.27 14.31
CA PRO A 65 5.67 -4.87 14.22
C PRO A 65 5.23 -4.91 12.75
N GLY A 66 4.70 -6.06 12.33
CA GLY A 66 4.35 -6.34 10.93
C GLY A 66 3.63 -7.68 10.75
N GLY A 67 3.27 -7.99 9.49
CA GLY A 67 2.66 -9.29 9.18
C GLY A 67 3.64 -10.45 9.43
N PRO A 68 3.17 -11.67 9.76
CA PRO A 68 4.02 -12.85 10.03
C PRO A 68 5.04 -13.15 8.91
N VAL A 69 4.68 -12.79 7.68
CA VAL A 69 5.47 -12.98 6.45
C VAL A 69 6.74 -12.12 6.43
N SER A 70 6.72 -10.95 7.07
CA SER A 70 7.84 -10.01 7.07
C SER A 70 9.00 -10.46 7.95
N TYR A 71 8.86 -11.57 8.69
CA TYR A 71 9.91 -12.08 9.57
C TYR A 71 11.03 -12.79 8.79
N ASN A 72 10.67 -13.53 7.74
CA ASN A 72 11.60 -14.35 6.98
C ASN A 72 12.00 -13.73 5.64
N PHE A 73 11.16 -12.86 5.05
CA PHE A 73 11.39 -12.30 3.72
C PHE A 73 11.09 -10.79 3.68
N PRO A 74 11.94 -9.99 3.01
CA PRO A 74 11.63 -8.59 2.76
C PRO A 74 10.43 -8.48 1.81
N LEU A 75 9.41 -7.70 2.19
CA LEU A 75 8.27 -7.43 1.31
C LEU A 75 8.69 -6.48 0.17
N LEU A 76 9.17 -7.05 -0.93
CA LEU A 76 9.58 -6.31 -2.13
C LEU A 76 8.42 -5.84 -3.02
N THR A 77 7.17 -5.95 -2.56
CA THR A 77 5.98 -5.61 -3.37
C THR A 77 5.96 -4.15 -3.80
N ILE A 78 6.46 -3.21 -2.98
CA ILE A 78 6.55 -1.80 -3.37
C ILE A 78 7.50 -1.63 -4.55
N VAL A 79 8.67 -2.27 -4.47
CA VAL A 79 9.70 -2.23 -5.52
C VAL A 79 9.16 -2.90 -6.80
N GLY A 80 8.48 -4.04 -6.65
CA GLY A 80 7.84 -4.75 -7.76
C GLY A 80 6.74 -3.93 -8.44
N ILE A 81 5.88 -3.24 -7.69
CA ILE A 81 4.85 -2.34 -8.25
C ILE A 81 5.52 -1.19 -9.00
N LEU A 82 6.57 -0.57 -8.43
CA LEU A 82 7.26 0.54 -9.07
C LEU A 82 7.89 0.12 -10.40
N ILE A 83 8.65 -0.97 -10.41
CA ILE A 83 9.28 -1.51 -11.62
C ILE A 83 8.22 -1.93 -12.64
N GLY A 84 7.18 -2.63 -12.20
CA GLY A 84 6.07 -3.07 -13.07
C GLY A 84 5.33 -1.88 -13.71
N ALA A 85 5.08 -0.82 -12.95
CA ALA A 85 4.45 0.40 -13.46
C ALA A 85 5.33 1.12 -14.49
N VAL A 86 6.64 1.21 -14.25
CA VAL A 86 7.59 1.83 -15.19
C VAL A 86 7.67 1.02 -16.50
N ILE A 87 7.81 -0.30 -16.42
CA ILE A 87 7.84 -1.17 -17.60
C ILE A 87 6.52 -1.05 -18.37
N ALA A 88 5.37 -1.10 -17.69
CA ALA A 88 4.07 -0.95 -18.33
C ALA A 88 3.90 0.41 -19.01
N ALA A 89 4.39 1.49 -18.40
CA ALA A 89 4.36 2.84 -18.98
C ALA A 89 5.25 2.96 -20.22
N HIS A 90 6.43 2.32 -20.21
CA HIS A 90 7.32 2.27 -21.37
C HIS A 90 6.73 1.47 -22.53
N VAL A 91 6.19 0.28 -22.26
CA VAL A 91 5.58 -0.59 -23.29
C VAL A 91 4.37 0.07 -23.96
N ASN A 92 3.58 0.85 -23.21
CA ASN A 92 2.43 1.58 -23.76
C ASN A 92 2.81 2.96 -24.35
N GLY A 93 4.07 3.39 -24.25
CA GLY A 93 4.50 4.71 -24.74
C GLY A 93 3.87 5.90 -24.00
N GLU A 94 3.31 5.66 -22.82
CA GLU A 94 2.63 6.68 -21.99
C GLU A 94 3.59 7.33 -20.98
N PHE A 95 4.86 6.93 -20.96
CA PHE A 95 5.86 7.50 -20.07
C PHE A 95 6.15 8.97 -20.46
N LYS A 96 5.66 9.90 -19.64
CA LYS A 96 5.87 11.34 -19.80
C LYS A 96 6.35 11.93 -18.47
N TRP A 97 7.47 12.64 -18.52
CA TRP A 97 7.93 13.47 -17.41
C TRP A 97 6.94 14.62 -17.20
N LYS A 98 6.08 14.50 -16.20
CA LYS A 98 5.17 15.58 -15.81
C LYS A 98 5.90 16.48 -14.82
N THR A 99 6.06 17.74 -15.19
CA THR A 99 6.36 18.80 -14.21
C THR A 99 5.08 19.17 -13.47
N MET A 100 5.18 19.42 -12.16
CA MET A 100 4.05 19.78 -11.31
C MET A 100 3.47 21.11 -11.81
N ARG A 101 2.20 21.10 -12.25
CA ARG A 101 1.57 22.23 -12.97
C ARG A 101 1.01 23.30 -12.03
N VAL A 102 0.75 22.96 -10.77
CA VAL A 102 0.03 23.82 -9.82
C VAL A 102 1.00 24.38 -8.78
N TRP A 103 0.93 25.69 -8.52
CA TRP A 103 1.83 26.40 -7.59
C TRP A 103 1.84 25.86 -6.15
N TRP A 104 0.75 25.22 -5.73
CA TRP A 104 0.64 24.59 -4.41
C TRP A 104 1.22 23.17 -4.35
N GLN A 105 1.38 22.50 -5.51
CA GLN A 105 2.05 21.20 -5.61
C GLN A 105 3.57 21.40 -5.67
N LYS A 106 4.14 21.98 -4.60
CA LYS A 106 5.59 21.99 -4.41
C LYS A 106 6.02 20.61 -3.88
N PRO A 107 7.18 20.08 -4.27
CA PRO A 107 7.66 18.78 -3.79
C PRO A 107 7.70 18.68 -2.25
N LEU A 108 7.92 19.82 -1.57
CA LEU A 108 7.89 19.90 -0.12
C LEU A 108 6.48 19.68 0.46
N ALA A 109 5.44 20.27 -0.15
CA ALA A 109 4.07 20.16 0.32
C ALA A 109 3.52 18.74 0.16
N GLU A 110 3.82 18.10 -0.98
CA GLU A 110 3.45 16.70 -1.25
C GLU A 110 4.15 15.72 -0.30
N PHE A 111 5.38 16.01 0.13
CA PHE A 111 6.08 15.20 1.12
C PHE A 111 5.37 15.21 2.48
N PHE A 112 4.98 16.40 2.97
CA PHE A 112 4.20 16.50 4.22
C PHE A 112 2.80 15.88 4.10
N LEU A 113 2.15 16.03 2.94
CA LEU A 113 0.87 15.35 2.67
C LEU A 113 1.04 13.83 2.73
N GLY A 114 2.12 13.30 2.15
CA GLY A 114 2.46 11.87 2.20
C GLY A 114 2.70 11.37 3.63
N ILE A 115 3.41 12.14 4.46
CA ILE A 115 3.58 11.82 5.90
C ILE A 115 2.24 11.73 6.60
N LEU A 116 1.36 12.71 6.39
CA LEU A 116 0.03 12.74 7.02
C LEU A 116 -0.84 11.55 6.57
N VAL A 117 -0.78 11.18 5.29
CA VAL A 117 -1.46 10.00 4.75
C VAL A 117 -0.90 8.71 5.37
N MET A 118 0.41 8.59 5.56
CA MET A 118 0.99 7.41 6.21
C MET A 118 0.60 7.30 7.68
N ILE A 119 0.66 8.40 8.43
CA ILE A 119 0.24 8.41 9.85
C ILE A 119 -1.23 8.02 9.98
N SER A 120 -2.12 8.64 9.19
CA SER A 120 -3.55 8.32 9.22
C SER A 120 -3.85 6.88 8.79
N ALA A 121 -3.20 6.37 7.73
CA ALA A 121 -3.39 4.99 7.28
C ALA A 121 -2.94 3.96 8.32
N LEU A 122 -1.90 4.26 9.10
CA LEU A 122 -1.41 3.39 10.18
C LEU A 122 -2.32 3.40 11.41
N ILE A 123 -2.86 4.57 11.79
CA ILE A 123 -3.79 4.70 12.92
C ILE A 123 -5.06 3.86 12.71
N PHE A 124 -5.63 3.94 11.51
CA PHE A 124 -6.84 3.17 11.17
C PHE A 124 -6.53 1.73 10.71
N GLY A 125 -5.26 1.40 10.46
CA GLY A 125 -4.84 0.11 9.92
C GLY A 125 -5.44 -0.23 8.54
N GLY A 126 -5.95 0.78 7.84
CA GLY A 126 -6.79 0.65 6.67
C GLY A 126 -6.13 1.23 5.42
N CYS A 127 -5.70 0.36 4.51
CA CYS A 127 -5.61 0.74 3.11
C CYS A 127 -6.92 0.35 2.43
N PRO A 128 -7.32 1.03 1.34
CA PRO A 128 -8.58 0.78 0.67
C PRO A 128 -8.74 -0.70 0.27
N ILE A 129 -7.65 -1.37 -0.10
CA ILE A 129 -7.66 -2.78 -0.51
C ILE A 129 -7.89 -3.70 0.69
N ARG A 130 -7.22 -3.46 1.83
CA ARG A 130 -7.37 -4.28 3.05
C ARG A 130 -8.76 -4.09 3.67
N THR A 131 -9.26 -2.86 3.71
CA THR A 131 -10.61 -2.57 4.21
C THR A 131 -11.67 -3.16 3.28
N ALA A 132 -11.48 -3.12 1.96
CA ALA A 132 -12.39 -3.76 1.01
C ALA A 132 -12.41 -5.29 1.18
N LEU A 133 -11.24 -5.93 1.35
CA LEU A 133 -11.18 -7.38 1.60
C LEU A 133 -11.85 -7.74 2.93
N LYS A 134 -11.59 -6.99 4.01
CA LYS A 134 -12.26 -7.19 5.30
C LYS A 134 -13.77 -6.98 5.24
N ALA A 135 -14.23 -6.00 4.46
CA ALA A 135 -15.65 -5.80 4.21
C ALA A 135 -16.29 -7.02 3.51
N GLY A 136 -15.53 -7.71 2.65
CA GLY A 136 -15.94 -8.99 2.05
C GLY A 136 -16.14 -10.14 3.05
N TYR A 137 -15.48 -10.07 4.22
CA TYR A 137 -15.70 -10.99 5.35
C TYR A 137 -16.86 -10.55 6.27
N LEU A 138 -17.69 -9.58 5.84
CA LEU A 138 -18.80 -9.01 6.61
C LEU A 138 -18.37 -8.36 7.94
N ASP A 139 -17.13 -7.86 8.02
CA ASP A 139 -16.67 -7.07 9.18
C ASP A 139 -17.27 -5.64 9.12
N ILE A 140 -18.19 -5.35 10.04
CA ILE A 140 -18.91 -4.07 10.13
C ILE A 140 -17.93 -2.90 10.29
N THR A 141 -16.83 -3.10 11.02
CA THR A 141 -15.83 -2.05 11.24
C THR A 141 -15.10 -1.69 9.94
N ALA A 142 -14.88 -2.66 9.07
CA ALA A 142 -14.23 -2.47 7.78
C ALA A 142 -15.15 -1.78 6.77
N ILE A 143 -16.46 -2.06 6.82
CA ILE A 143 -17.45 -1.40 5.98
C ILE A 143 -17.53 0.09 6.33
N ILE A 144 -17.62 0.42 7.61
CA ILE A 144 -17.62 1.82 8.08
C ILE A 144 -16.31 2.52 7.66
N GLY A 145 -15.17 1.85 7.83
CA GLY A 145 -13.88 2.37 7.38
C GLY A 145 -13.82 2.64 5.87
N LEU A 146 -14.38 1.74 5.05
CA LEU A 146 -14.42 1.92 3.60
C LEU A 146 -15.30 3.11 3.19
N VAL A 147 -16.46 3.27 3.82
CA VAL A 147 -17.36 4.41 3.59
C VAL A 147 -16.68 5.72 4.02
N ALA A 148 -16.02 5.74 5.19
CA ALA A 148 -15.30 6.91 5.68
C ALA A 148 -14.18 7.35 4.72
N ILE A 149 -13.41 6.39 4.18
CA ILE A 149 -12.40 6.67 3.14
C ILE A 149 -13.07 7.27 1.90
N GLY A 150 -14.18 6.70 1.44
CA GLY A 150 -14.90 7.20 0.27
C GLY A 150 -15.43 8.62 0.45
N VAL A 151 -16.07 8.91 1.58
CA VAL A 151 -16.58 10.25 1.91
C VAL A 151 -15.42 11.24 2.06
N GLY A 152 -14.33 10.87 2.73
CA GLY A 152 -13.16 11.71 2.90
C GLY A 152 -12.52 12.10 1.56
N VAL A 153 -12.36 11.15 0.64
CA VAL A 153 -11.86 11.42 -0.71
C VAL A 153 -12.82 12.32 -1.49
N PHE A 154 -14.12 12.08 -1.41
CA PHE A 154 -15.12 12.90 -2.10
C PHE A 154 -15.10 14.36 -1.62
N VAL A 155 -15.10 14.58 -0.31
CA VAL A 155 -15.01 15.93 0.28
C VAL A 155 -13.68 16.58 -0.06
N GLY A 156 -12.57 15.85 0.01
CA GLY A 156 -11.25 16.32 -0.37
C GLY A 156 -11.16 16.76 -1.83
N CYS A 157 -11.71 15.97 -2.76
CA CYS A 157 -11.80 16.32 -4.17
C CYS A 157 -12.62 17.60 -4.38
N GLN A 158 -13.78 17.72 -3.72
CA GLN A 158 -14.62 18.92 -3.84
C GLN A 158 -13.93 20.17 -3.27
N ALA A 159 -13.19 20.06 -2.17
CA ALA A 159 -12.40 21.15 -1.61
C ALA A 159 -11.28 21.58 -2.56
N LEU A 160 -10.50 20.63 -3.09
CA LEU A 160 -9.43 20.90 -4.05
C LEU A 160 -9.95 21.55 -5.33
N ARG A 161 -11.14 21.15 -5.79
CA ARG A 161 -11.79 21.71 -6.97
C ARG A 161 -12.24 23.17 -6.80
N LYS A 162 -12.44 23.62 -5.56
CA LYS A 162 -12.71 25.04 -5.25
C LYS A 162 -11.43 25.87 -5.07
N LEU A 163 -10.31 25.21 -4.78
CA LEU A 163 -8.98 25.82 -4.59
C LEU A 163 -8.21 25.97 -5.91
N THR A 164 -8.59 25.21 -6.94
CA THR A 164 -8.01 25.26 -8.29
C THR A 164 -8.88 26.11 -9.21
#